data_AF-A0A8H9IK75-F1
#
_entry.id   AF-A0A8H9IK75-F1
#
_cell.length_a   1.000
_cell.length_b   1.000
_cell.length_c   1.000
_cell.angle_alpha   90.00
_cell.angle_beta   90.00
_cell.angle_gamma   90.00
#
_symmetry.space_group_name_H-M   'P 1'
#
loop_
_entity.id
_entity.type
_entity.pdbx_description
1 polymer ?
#
loop_
_entity_poly.entity_id
_entity_poly.type
_entity_poly.pdbx_seq_one_letter_code
_entity_poly.pdbx_strand_id
1 'polypeptide(L)'
;MRAFNSTFKAPTKPMARSAWKKRSNKRAATKSERQHMNAQSEAGCILCRFLGYDNTPAEIHHIRHGMGAGQRNSHLMTIPLCPEHHRGATGYHGLGRRAFERMYGTTELELFGMTQREAV
;
A
#
# COMPACT_ATOMS: atom_id res chain seq x y z
N MET A 1 46.68 46.26 -7.28
CA MET A 1 45.95 45.41 -6.32
C MET A 1 44.66 46.13 -5.95
N ARG A 2 43.50 45.71 -6.46
CA ARG A 2 42.20 46.33 -6.15
C ARG A 2 41.57 45.59 -4.96
N ALA A 3 41.42 46.26 -3.82
CA ALA A 3 40.75 45.71 -2.65
C ALA A 3 39.27 45.44 -2.97
N PHE A 4 38.82 44.20 -2.77
CA PHE A 4 37.43 43.81 -2.95
C PHE A 4 36.65 44.31 -1.72
N ASN A 5 35.95 45.44 -1.85
CA ASN A 5 35.18 46.01 -0.75
C ASN A 5 33.85 45.23 -0.63
N SER A 6 33.86 44.15 0.14
CA SER A 6 32.68 43.32 0.39
C SER A 6 31.78 44.01 1.41
N THR A 7 30.77 44.73 0.93
CA THR A 7 29.72 45.35 1.76
C THR A 7 28.62 44.35 2.20
N PHE A 8 28.93 43.04 2.23
CA PHE A 8 27.98 42.04 2.73
C PHE A 8 27.91 42.11 4.27
N LYS A 9 26.93 42.86 4.77
CA LYS A 9 26.60 42.92 6.19
C LYS A 9 25.74 41.72 6.56
N ALA A 10 26.22 40.88 7.48
CA ALA A 10 25.46 39.74 7.97
C ALA A 10 24.11 40.17 8.58
N PRO A 11 23.03 39.38 8.41
CA PRO A 11 21.74 39.69 9.01
C PRO A 11 21.86 39.74 10.54
N THR A 12 21.42 40.84 11.14
CA THR A 12 21.55 41.11 12.58
C THR A 12 20.49 40.40 13.42
N LYS A 13 19.46 39.83 12.79
CA LYS A 13 18.40 39.08 13.47
C LYS A 13 18.65 37.58 13.30
N PRO A 14 18.56 36.77 14.37
CA PRO A 14 18.66 35.32 14.25
C PRO A 14 17.53 34.81 13.35
N MET A 15 17.84 33.89 12.44
CA MET A 15 16.82 33.25 11.61
C MET A 15 15.82 32.53 12.53
N ALA A 16 14.59 33.02 12.58
CA ALA A 16 13.54 32.37 13.35
C ALA A 16 13.31 30.96 12.79
N ARG A 17 13.51 29.93 13.62
CA ARG A 17 13.16 28.56 13.24
C ARG A 17 11.63 28.51 13.15
N SER A 18 11.08 28.43 11.94
CA SER A 18 9.65 28.20 11.76
C SER A 18 9.25 26.97 12.58
N ALA A 19 8.13 27.03 13.29
CA ALA A 19 7.61 25.87 14.00
C ALA A 19 7.52 24.68 13.03
N TRP A 20 8.20 23.58 13.36
CA TRP A 20 8.14 22.35 12.58
C TRP A 20 6.70 21.84 12.63
N LYS A 21 5.94 22.10 11.57
CA LYS A 21 4.58 21.55 11.44
C LYS A 21 4.70 20.12 10.91
N LYS A 22 4.44 19.12 11.75
CA LYS A 22 4.32 17.72 11.31
C LYS A 22 3.13 17.61 10.35
N ARG A 23 3.38 17.57 9.04
CA ARG A 23 2.37 17.13 8.07
C ARG A 23 2.25 15.62 8.16
N SER A 24 1.03 15.11 8.39
CA SER A 24 0.77 13.69 8.21
C SER A 24 0.85 13.36 6.72
N ASN A 25 1.68 12.39 6.36
CA ASN A 25 1.89 11.97 4.97
C ASN A 25 0.91 10.86 4.54
N LYS A 26 -0.17 10.61 5.31
CA LYS A 26 -1.14 9.54 5.04
C LYS A 26 -2.36 10.15 4.34
N ARG A 27 -2.51 9.84 3.04
CA ARG A 27 -3.71 10.18 2.26
C ARG A 27 -4.88 9.30 2.72
N ALA A 28 -5.98 9.94 3.09
CA ALA A 28 -7.24 9.26 3.33
C ALA A 28 -7.85 8.81 1.99
N ALA A 29 -8.57 7.68 2.01
CA ALA A 29 -9.25 7.17 0.82
C ALA A 29 -10.38 8.13 0.40
N THR A 30 -10.48 8.40 -0.91
CA THR A 30 -11.63 9.10 -1.48
C THR A 30 -12.89 8.23 -1.41
N LYS A 31 -14.06 8.82 -1.72
CA LYS A 31 -15.32 8.06 -1.81
C LYS A 31 -15.22 6.93 -2.84
N SER A 32 -14.66 7.21 -4.02
CA SER A 32 -14.50 6.22 -5.10
C SER A 32 -13.52 5.11 -4.72
N GLU A 33 -12.39 5.46 -4.08
CA GLU A 33 -11.42 4.47 -3.59
C GLU A 33 -12.04 3.56 -2.51
N ARG A 34 -12.87 4.12 -1.63
CA ARG A 34 -13.60 3.31 -0.64
C ARG A 34 -14.61 2.38 -1.29
N GLN A 35 -15.38 2.86 -2.27
CA GLN A 35 -16.32 2.02 -3.02
C GLN A 35 -15.61 0.89 -3.76
N HIS A 36 -14.47 1.17 -4.38
CA HIS A 36 -13.64 0.15 -5.04
C HIS A 36 -13.18 -0.93 -4.04
N MET A 37 -12.59 -0.53 -2.91
CA MET A 37 -12.17 -1.48 -1.88
C MET A 37 -13.36 -2.27 -1.30
N ASN A 38 -14.53 -1.66 -1.12
CA ASN A 38 -15.72 -2.36 -0.65
C ASN A 38 -16.18 -3.43 -1.65
N ALA A 39 -16.27 -3.08 -2.94
CA ALA A 39 -16.64 -4.02 -4.00
C ALA A 39 -15.67 -5.21 -4.06
N GLN A 40 -14.36 -4.96 -3.91
CA GLN A 40 -13.37 -6.03 -3.81
C GLN A 40 -13.61 -6.93 -2.58
N SER A 41 -13.87 -6.35 -1.39
CA SER A 41 -14.13 -7.15 -0.19
C SER A 41 -15.40 -8.01 -0.29
N GLU A 42 -16.41 -7.52 -0.99
CA GLU A 42 -17.68 -8.23 -1.25
C GLU A 42 -17.51 -9.38 -2.24
N ALA A 43 -16.58 -9.26 -3.20
CA ALA A 43 -16.28 -10.32 -4.17
C ALA A 43 -15.68 -11.60 -3.52
N GLY A 44 -15.17 -11.48 -2.30
CA GLY A 44 -14.57 -12.59 -1.55
C GLY A 44 -13.10 -12.83 -1.86
N CYS A 45 -12.49 -13.83 -1.21
CA CYS A 45 -11.04 -14.01 -1.28
C CYS A 45 -10.61 -14.54 -2.65
N ILE A 46 -9.78 -13.76 -3.35
CA ILE A 46 -9.32 -14.12 -4.70
C ILE A 46 -8.47 -15.38 -4.70
N LEU A 47 -7.67 -15.59 -3.65
CA LEU A 47 -6.88 -16.82 -3.52
C LEU A 47 -7.77 -18.04 -3.27
N CYS A 48 -8.82 -17.92 -2.46
CA CYS A 48 -9.77 -19.01 -2.26
C CYS A 48 -10.45 -19.40 -3.58
N ARG A 49 -10.88 -18.42 -4.37
CA ARG A 49 -11.46 -18.66 -5.69
C ARG A 49 -10.46 -19.33 -6.64
N PHE A 50 -9.21 -18.86 -6.67
CA PHE A 50 -8.13 -19.50 -7.44
C PHE A 50 -7.95 -20.98 -7.06
N LEU A 51 -8.11 -21.31 -5.78
CA LEU A 51 -8.04 -22.69 -5.26
C LEU A 51 -9.35 -23.48 -5.43
N GLY A 52 -10.39 -22.91 -6.04
CA GLY A 52 -11.69 -23.55 -6.26
C GLY A 52 -12.69 -23.46 -5.10
N TYR A 53 -12.46 -22.56 -4.15
CA TYR A 53 -13.39 -22.29 -3.04
C TYR A 53 -14.17 -20.98 -3.27
N ASP A 54 -15.48 -21.01 -3.04
CA ASP A 54 -16.36 -19.85 -3.20
C ASP A 54 -16.79 -19.22 -1.87
N ASN A 55 -17.33 -17.99 -1.94
CA ASN A 55 -18.03 -17.29 -0.84
C ASN A 55 -17.23 -17.15 0.48
N THR A 56 -15.93 -16.90 0.38
CA THR A 56 -15.09 -16.67 1.55
C THR A 56 -15.01 -15.17 1.85
N PRO A 57 -15.30 -14.74 3.10
CA PRO A 57 -15.26 -13.33 3.47
C PRO A 57 -13.83 -12.80 3.32
N ALA A 58 -13.68 -11.61 2.73
CA ALA A 58 -12.39 -11.03 2.43
C ALA A 58 -12.15 -9.68 3.11
N GLU A 59 -10.90 -9.47 3.48
CA GLU A 59 -10.32 -8.23 3.91
C GLU A 59 -9.42 -7.67 2.79
N ILE A 60 -9.18 -6.37 2.83
CA ILE A 60 -8.39 -5.70 1.79
C ILE A 60 -6.91 -5.76 2.09
N HIS A 61 -6.17 -6.36 1.16
CA HIS A 61 -4.72 -6.44 1.17
C HIS A 61 -4.12 -5.45 0.16
N HIS A 62 -3.30 -4.51 0.61
CA HIS A 62 -2.55 -3.61 -0.27
C HIS A 62 -1.33 -4.31 -0.86
N ILE A 63 -1.23 -4.32 -2.19
CA ILE A 63 -0.14 -4.96 -2.92
C ILE A 63 1.21 -4.45 -2.42
N ARG A 64 2.06 -5.38 -1.97
CA ARG A 64 3.38 -5.12 -1.41
C ARG A 64 4.48 -5.12 -2.46
N HIS A 65 4.24 -5.67 -3.66
CA HIS A 65 5.19 -5.62 -4.77
C HIS A 65 5.65 -4.18 -5.05
N GLY A 66 6.97 -3.97 -5.08
CA GLY A 66 7.59 -2.66 -5.31
C GLY A 66 7.49 -1.66 -4.15
N MET A 67 6.86 -2.02 -3.03
CA MET A 67 6.68 -1.12 -1.89
C MET A 67 7.76 -1.31 -0.83
N GLY A 68 8.36 -0.20 -0.38
CA GLY A 68 9.30 -0.19 0.73
C GLY A 68 8.66 -0.57 2.08
N ALA A 69 9.50 -0.86 3.07
CA ALA A 69 9.06 -1.14 4.43
C ALA A 69 8.20 0.01 4.99
N GLY A 70 7.06 -0.31 5.59
CA GLY A 70 6.13 0.68 6.17
C GLY A 70 5.36 1.53 5.15
N GLN A 71 5.62 1.42 3.85
CA GLN A 71 4.84 2.10 2.82
C GLN A 71 3.58 1.31 2.49
N ARG A 72 2.49 2.00 2.21
CA ARG A 72 1.23 1.43 1.73
C ARG A 72 1.04 1.83 0.28
N ASN A 73 0.63 0.89 -0.56
CA ASN A 73 0.32 1.17 -1.96
C ASN A 73 -0.99 1.97 -2.11
N SER A 74 -1.32 2.34 -3.34
CA SER A 74 -2.60 2.98 -3.68
C SER A 74 -3.79 2.15 -3.19
N HIS A 75 -4.88 2.83 -2.85
CA HIS A 75 -6.18 2.20 -2.53
C HIS A 75 -6.82 1.48 -3.73
N LEU A 76 -6.27 1.65 -4.93
CA LEU A 76 -6.67 0.95 -6.15
C LEU A 76 -5.76 -0.25 -6.47
N MET A 77 -4.68 -0.43 -5.70
CA MET A 77 -3.71 -1.51 -5.87
C MET A 77 -3.88 -2.50 -4.71
N THR A 78 -5.04 -3.15 -4.71
CA THR A 78 -5.51 -4.01 -3.63
C THR A 78 -6.08 -5.31 -4.16
N ILE A 79 -5.96 -6.37 -3.36
CA ILE A 79 -6.60 -7.67 -3.59
C ILE A 79 -7.42 -8.07 -2.36
N PRO A 80 -8.57 -8.75 -2.55
CA PRO A 80 -9.36 -9.26 -1.45
C PRO A 80 -8.82 -10.62 -0.98
N LEU A 81 -8.45 -10.72 0.30
CA LEU A 81 -7.96 -11.97 0.91
C LEU A 81 -8.72 -12.27 2.19
N CYS A 82 -9.10 -13.52 2.43
CA CYS A 82 -9.72 -13.92 3.69
C CYS A 82 -8.75 -13.76 4.86
N PRO A 83 -9.22 -13.69 6.12
CA PRO A 83 -8.35 -13.49 7.27
C PRO A 83 -7.17 -14.48 7.34
N GLU A 84 -7.40 -15.75 6.98
CA GLU A 84 -6.35 -16.77 6.93
C GLU A 84 -5.31 -16.47 5.84
N HIS A 85 -5.73 -16.20 4.60
CA HIS A 85 -4.83 -15.88 3.50
C HIS A 85 -4.24 -14.46 3.55
N HIS A 86 -4.80 -13.57 4.36
CA HIS A 86 -4.29 -12.22 4.55
C HIS A 86 -3.22 -12.18 5.65
N ARG A 87 -3.59 -12.57 6.86
CA ARG A 87 -2.81 -12.40 8.11
C ARG A 87 -2.60 -13.69 8.90
N GLY A 88 -3.23 -14.79 8.49
CA GLY A 88 -3.08 -16.11 9.11
C GLY A 88 -1.72 -16.75 8.84
N ALA A 89 -1.55 -17.97 9.36
CA ALA A 89 -0.29 -18.71 9.28
C ALA A 89 0.07 -19.08 7.84
N THR A 90 -0.96 -19.31 7.01
CA THR A 90 -0.81 -19.59 5.58
C THR A 90 -1.01 -18.36 4.70
N GLY A 91 -1.16 -17.18 5.31
CA GLY A 91 -1.44 -15.93 4.62
C GLY A 91 -0.21 -15.15 4.19
N TYR A 92 -0.43 -14.14 3.35
CA TYR A 92 0.66 -13.34 2.78
C TYR A 92 1.51 -12.66 3.85
N HIS A 93 0.88 -12.08 4.89
CA HIS A 93 1.62 -11.45 5.99
C HIS A 93 2.25 -12.46 6.95
N GLY A 94 1.74 -13.69 7.05
CA GLY A 94 2.31 -14.73 7.89
C GLY A 94 3.52 -15.42 7.25
N LEU A 95 3.39 -15.84 5.99
CA LEU A 95 4.45 -16.51 5.23
C LEU A 95 5.49 -15.54 4.66
N GLY A 96 5.05 -14.31 4.37
CA GLY A 96 5.80 -13.39 3.52
C GLY A 96 5.75 -13.80 2.04
N ARG A 97 6.05 -12.83 1.17
CA ARG A 97 5.89 -12.94 -0.29
C ARG A 97 6.46 -14.23 -0.89
N ARG A 98 7.74 -14.53 -0.64
CA ARG A 98 8.44 -15.65 -1.31
C ARG A 98 7.86 -17.02 -0.94
N ALA A 99 7.48 -17.20 0.32
CA ALA A 99 6.92 -18.46 0.78
C ALA A 99 5.45 -18.61 0.37
N PHE A 100 4.69 -17.51 0.38
CA PHE A 100 3.33 -17.47 -0.16
C PHE A 100 3.31 -17.85 -1.65
N GLU A 101 4.16 -17.23 -2.46
CA GLU A 101 4.28 -17.52 -3.91
C GLU A 101 4.63 -18.99 -4.16
N ARG A 102 5.56 -19.55 -3.36
CA ARG A 102 5.93 -20.97 -3.46
C ARG A 102 4.80 -21.90 -3.04
N MET A 103 4.06 -21.56 -1.98
CA MET A 103 3.00 -22.41 -1.43
C MET A 103 1.83 -22.54 -2.40
N TYR A 104 1.39 -21.44 -2.98
CA TYR A 104 0.19 -21.40 -3.82
C TYR A 104 0.47 -21.45 -5.32
N GLY A 105 1.74 -21.33 -5.73
CA GLY A 105 2.11 -21.36 -7.15
C GLY A 105 1.58 -20.17 -7.96
N THR A 106 1.26 -19.06 -7.28
CA THR A 106 0.77 -17.82 -7.89
C THR A 106 1.36 -16.61 -7.19
N THR A 107 1.50 -15.51 -7.91
CA THR A 107 2.00 -14.25 -7.39
C THR A 107 0.91 -13.29 -6.97
N GLU A 108 1.26 -12.35 -6.09
CA GLU A 108 0.39 -11.25 -5.67
C GLU A 108 -0.12 -10.43 -6.87
N LEU A 109 0.73 -10.24 -7.90
CA LEU A 109 0.37 -9.50 -9.11
C LEU A 109 -0.55 -10.30 -10.04
N GLU A 110 -0.40 -11.63 -10.12
CA GLU A 110 -1.32 -12.48 -10.87
C GLU A 110 -2.71 -12.49 -10.22
N LEU A 111 -2.76 -12.61 -8.89
CA LEU A 111 -4.01 -12.50 -8.13
C LEU A 111 -4.66 -11.12 -8.32
N PHE A 112 -3.86 -10.05 -8.38
CA PHE A 112 -4.37 -8.73 -8.73
C PHE A 112 -4.96 -8.71 -10.14
N GLY A 113 -4.25 -9.26 -11.13
CA GLY A 113 -4.76 -9.39 -12.49
C GLY A 113 -6.09 -10.15 -12.57
N MET A 114 -6.27 -11.20 -11.76
CA MET A 114 -7.55 -11.92 -11.64
C MET A 114 -8.63 -11.04 -11.02
N THR A 115 -8.32 -10.38 -9.90
CA THR A 115 -9.23 -9.45 -9.20
C THR A 115 -9.76 -8.37 -10.15
N GLN A 116 -8.89 -7.79 -10.99
CA GLN A 116 -9.28 -6.73 -11.93
C GLN A 116 -10.15 -7.22 -13.10
N ARG A 117 -10.13 -8.52 -13.42
CA ARG A 117 -10.98 -9.11 -14.46
C ARG A 117 -12.35 -9.52 -13.93
N GLU A 118 -12.41 -9.90 -12.65
CA GLU A 118 -13.63 -10.37 -11.99
C GLU A 118 -14.42 -9.23 -11.33
N ALA A 119 -13.79 -8.06 -11.16
CA ALA A 119 -14.48 -6.84 -10.74
C ALA A 119 -15.41 -6.35 -11.86
N VAL A 120 -16.68 -6.79 -11.79
CA VAL A 120 -17.82 -6.28 -12.57
C VAL A 120 -18.65 -5.36 -11.70
#